data_AF-A0A932NPK9-F1
#
_entry.id   AF-A0A932NPK9-F1
#
_cell.length_a   1.000
_cell.length_b   1.000
_cell.length_c   1.000
_cell.angle_alpha   90.00
_cell.angle_beta   90.00
_cell.angle_gamma   90.00
#
_symmetry.space_group_name_H-M   'P 1'
#
loop_
_entity.id
_entity.type
_entity.pdbx_description
1 polymer ?
#
loop_
_entity_poly.entity_id
_entity_poly.type
_entity_poly.pdbx_seq_one_letter_code
_entity_poly.pdbx_strand_id
1 'polypeptide(L)'
;HISDIDRALQQDALAKGIKIIPSKLTAIGHEWLFGGLYFASPDKLDAKAPFVDKRVRQAMNMAINRNGIAKAILGGKVEPMRVSRFHPQVDSTLWPGIYNPQWDRRFDALYGYNPAKAKTLLQQAGYGAGFEVTIYLYTLPGLPEIVDIGQVLALDWQAIGLKPKLVEIDFPRVREQYRTKSIHGAVWPLRGSPNALNIMRLFNKAKDSVVYAYEHPFIEERHEALGRVVDPAGRARLLREVGDHKFTEFADMPMFWLHAEAGVNPKYIAEYTFPGSITGFFTHLEYIKLAP
;
A
#
# COMPACT_ATOMS: atom_id res chain seq x y z
N HIS A 1 -2.04 29.55 0.97
CA HIS A 1 -1.05 29.65 -0.14
C HIS A 1 -0.30 28.36 -0.43
N ILE A 2 -0.50 27.32 0.39
CA ILE A 2 -0.10 25.93 0.11
C ILE A 2 -1.38 25.10 0.09
N SER A 3 -1.53 24.21 -0.88
CA SER A 3 -2.66 23.29 -0.97
C SER A 3 -2.25 21.96 -1.58
N ASP A 4 -2.97 20.91 -1.21
CA ASP A 4 -2.95 19.65 -1.96
C ASP A 4 -3.74 19.89 -3.26
N ILE A 5 -3.19 19.47 -4.39
CA ILE A 5 -3.80 19.65 -5.71
C ILE A 5 -3.82 18.29 -6.39
N ASP A 6 -5.02 17.81 -6.67
CA ASP A 6 -5.25 16.58 -7.43
C ASP A 6 -4.42 16.60 -8.73
N ARG A 7 -3.75 15.49 -9.04
CA ARG A 7 -2.89 15.38 -10.24
C ARG A 7 -3.65 15.70 -11.51
N ALA A 8 -4.94 15.38 -11.57
CA ALA A 8 -5.79 15.74 -12.71
C ALA A 8 -5.91 17.26 -12.91
N LEU A 9 -5.81 18.04 -11.82
CA LEU A 9 -5.94 19.51 -11.81
C LEU A 9 -4.59 20.24 -11.83
N GLN A 10 -3.46 19.52 -11.74
CA GLN A 10 -2.14 20.14 -11.66
C GLN A 10 -1.79 20.94 -12.91
N GLN A 11 -2.19 20.52 -14.11
CA GLN A 11 -1.94 21.29 -15.35
C GLN A 11 -2.67 22.63 -15.34
N ASP A 12 -3.94 22.65 -14.92
CA ASP A 12 -4.71 23.87 -14.79
C ASP A 12 -4.14 24.79 -13.71
N ALA A 13 -3.66 24.23 -12.60
CA ALA A 13 -3.02 24.98 -11.53
C ALA A 13 -1.70 25.63 -12.01
N LEU A 14 -0.88 24.87 -12.75
CA LEU A 14 0.35 25.37 -13.38
C LEU A 14 0.03 26.52 -14.36
N ALA A 15 -1.01 26.37 -15.19
CA ALA A 15 -1.47 27.42 -16.10
C ALA A 15 -1.94 28.69 -15.37
N LYS A 16 -2.45 28.56 -14.14
CA LYS A 16 -2.82 29.68 -13.25
C LYS A 16 -1.65 30.22 -12.43
N GLY A 17 -0.42 29.79 -12.71
CA GLY A 17 0.80 30.28 -12.07
C GLY A 17 1.11 29.65 -10.72
N ILE A 18 0.42 28.58 -10.32
CA ILE A 18 0.81 27.78 -9.14
C ILE A 18 2.06 26.96 -9.46
N LYS A 19 2.98 26.81 -8.50
CA LYS A 19 4.11 25.88 -8.62
C LYS A 19 3.81 24.59 -7.87
N ILE A 20 4.14 23.44 -8.45
CA ILE A 20 4.08 22.15 -7.78
C ILE A 20 5.46 21.80 -7.25
N ILE A 21 5.58 21.63 -5.93
CA ILE A 21 6.82 21.28 -5.26
C ILE A 21 6.70 19.86 -4.68
N PRO A 22 7.47 18.88 -5.19
CA PRO A 22 7.51 17.54 -4.61
C PRO A 22 8.36 17.51 -3.34
N SER A 23 8.05 16.57 -2.43
CA SER A 23 8.90 16.24 -1.29
C SER A 23 10.25 15.68 -1.72
N LYS A 24 11.28 15.83 -0.88
CA LYS A 24 12.62 15.27 -1.16
C LYS A 24 12.64 13.73 -1.16
N LEU A 25 11.94 13.09 -0.22
CA LEU A 25 11.80 11.64 -0.15
C LEU A 25 10.38 11.25 -0.53
N THR A 26 10.21 9.98 -0.91
CA THR A 26 8.88 9.39 -1.04
C THR A 26 8.17 9.45 0.32
N ALA A 27 6.91 9.86 0.25
CA ALA A 27 6.10 10.25 1.40
C ALA A 27 4.96 9.26 1.65
N ILE A 28 4.50 8.63 0.56
CA ILE A 28 3.26 7.87 0.50
C ILE A 28 3.58 6.53 -0.17
N GLY A 29 3.56 5.45 0.60
CA GLY A 29 3.39 4.10 0.07
C GLY A 29 1.90 3.81 -0.06
N HIS A 30 1.48 3.31 -1.23
CA HIS A 30 0.12 2.89 -1.51
C HIS A 30 0.04 1.37 -1.67
N GLU A 31 -0.89 0.75 -0.97
CA GLU A 31 -1.16 -0.67 -1.04
C GLU A 31 -2.66 -0.97 -0.96
N TRP A 32 -3.05 -2.17 -1.39
CA TRP A 32 -4.37 -2.73 -1.14
C TRP A 32 -4.25 -3.94 -0.24
N LEU A 33 -5.20 -4.09 0.68
CA LEU A 33 -5.21 -5.15 1.69
C LEU A 33 -6.33 -6.15 1.42
N PHE A 34 -6.11 -7.39 1.81
CA PHE A 34 -7.12 -8.45 1.78
C PHE A 34 -7.80 -8.57 3.14
N GLY A 35 -9.13 -8.66 3.15
CA GLY A 35 -9.91 -8.89 4.37
C GLY A 35 -9.97 -10.34 4.79
N GLY A 36 -9.99 -10.58 6.10
CA GLY A 36 -10.20 -11.90 6.66
C GLY A 36 -8.92 -12.72 6.87
N LEU A 37 -7.72 -12.17 6.64
CA LEU A 37 -6.45 -12.89 6.78
C LEU A 37 -5.95 -12.90 8.23
N TYR A 38 -6.78 -13.44 9.12
CA TYR A 38 -6.58 -13.47 10.57
C TYR A 38 -5.93 -14.78 11.05
N PHE A 39 -4.82 -15.22 10.44
CA PHE A 39 -4.23 -16.54 10.74
C PHE A 39 -3.72 -16.69 12.18
N ALA A 40 -3.45 -15.58 12.87
CA ALA A 40 -3.11 -15.56 14.30
C ALA A 40 -4.30 -15.27 15.23
N SER A 41 -5.52 -15.12 14.69
CA SER A 41 -6.78 -15.02 15.45
C SER A 41 -7.82 -16.01 14.89
N PRO A 42 -7.70 -17.31 15.19
CA PRO A 42 -8.48 -18.36 14.53
C PRO A 42 -10.00 -18.24 14.70
N ASP A 43 -10.48 -17.60 15.77
CA ASP A 43 -11.90 -17.34 16.01
C ASP A 43 -12.51 -16.34 15.00
N LYS A 44 -11.66 -15.58 14.31
CA LYS A 44 -12.05 -14.63 13.26
C LYS A 44 -11.71 -15.13 11.85
N LEU A 45 -10.93 -16.20 11.71
CA LEU A 45 -10.55 -16.71 10.40
C LEU A 45 -11.65 -17.61 9.83
N ASP A 46 -12.18 -17.26 8.65
CA ASP A 46 -12.95 -18.20 7.84
C ASP A 46 -12.00 -18.98 6.93
N ALA A 47 -11.73 -20.24 7.27
CA ALA A 47 -10.84 -21.12 6.51
C ALA A 47 -11.34 -21.42 5.08
N LYS A 48 -12.63 -21.17 4.78
CA LYS A 48 -13.20 -21.36 3.44
C LYS A 48 -13.13 -20.09 2.59
N ALA A 49 -12.73 -18.95 3.17
CA ALA A 49 -12.66 -17.71 2.43
C ALA A 49 -11.59 -17.80 1.31
N PRO A 50 -11.88 -17.31 0.09
CA PRO A 50 -10.97 -17.46 -1.05
C PRO A 50 -9.57 -16.92 -0.81
N PHE A 51 -9.45 -15.80 -0.10
CA PHE A 51 -8.15 -15.17 0.17
C PHE A 51 -7.27 -15.99 1.10
N VAL A 52 -7.78 -16.99 1.83
CA VAL A 52 -6.96 -17.89 2.67
C VAL A 52 -5.94 -18.64 1.81
N ASP A 53 -6.32 -19.03 0.59
CA ASP A 53 -5.41 -19.64 -0.36
C ASP A 53 -4.49 -18.59 -0.99
N LYS A 54 -3.18 -18.70 -0.73
CA LYS A 54 -2.19 -17.75 -1.26
C LYS A 54 -2.12 -17.73 -2.79
N ARG A 55 -2.53 -18.79 -3.48
CA ARG A 55 -2.59 -18.84 -4.95
C ARG A 55 -3.64 -17.87 -5.48
N VAL A 56 -4.74 -17.65 -4.75
CA VAL A 56 -5.74 -16.63 -5.07
C VAL A 56 -5.15 -15.23 -4.92
N ARG A 57 -4.46 -14.97 -3.80
CA ARG A 57 -3.77 -13.68 -3.56
C ARG A 57 -2.68 -13.39 -4.58
N GLN A 58 -1.94 -14.42 -5.00
CA GLN A 58 -0.96 -14.34 -6.08
C GLN A 58 -1.64 -14.02 -7.41
N ALA A 59 -2.71 -14.74 -7.77
CA ALA A 59 -3.46 -14.50 -8.99
C ALA A 59 -3.97 -13.06 -9.07
N MET A 60 -4.57 -12.56 -7.99
CA MET A 60 -5.05 -11.19 -7.90
C MET A 60 -3.93 -10.17 -8.05
N ASN A 61 -2.75 -10.41 -7.46
CA ASN A 61 -1.57 -9.57 -7.65
C ASN A 61 -1.05 -9.55 -9.09
N MET A 62 -0.98 -10.72 -9.74
CA MET A 62 -0.51 -10.86 -11.12
C MET A 62 -1.49 -10.31 -12.15
N ALA A 63 -2.75 -10.12 -11.79
CA ALA A 63 -3.74 -9.49 -12.66
C ALA A 63 -3.61 -7.97 -12.73
N ILE A 64 -2.87 -7.33 -11.81
CA ILE A 64 -2.80 -5.87 -11.74
C ILE A 64 -1.81 -5.32 -12.76
N ASN A 65 -2.28 -4.49 -13.70
CA ASN A 65 -1.41 -3.77 -14.61
C ASN A 65 -0.82 -2.52 -13.94
N ARG A 66 0.15 -2.72 -13.03
CA ARG A 66 0.79 -1.63 -12.28
C ARG A 66 1.42 -0.58 -13.20
N ASN A 67 2.08 -0.98 -14.29
CA ASN A 67 2.68 -0.02 -15.22
C ASN A 67 1.61 0.83 -15.93
N GLY A 68 0.48 0.23 -16.30
CA GLY A 68 -0.68 0.93 -16.84
C GLY A 68 -1.23 1.95 -15.85
N ILE A 69 -1.47 1.55 -14.59
CA ILE A 69 -1.94 2.43 -13.53
C ILE A 69 -0.95 3.58 -13.27
N ALA A 70 0.34 3.29 -13.14
CA ALA A 70 1.38 4.29 -12.90
C ALA A 70 1.36 5.38 -13.99
N LYS A 71 1.24 4.98 -15.26
CA LYS A 71 1.24 5.93 -16.39
C LYS A 71 -0.09 6.68 -16.53
N ALA A 72 -1.20 5.96 -16.51
CA ALA A 72 -2.51 6.51 -16.86
C ALA A 72 -3.14 7.33 -15.73
N ILE A 73 -2.97 6.89 -14.48
CA ILE A 73 -3.60 7.51 -13.32
C ILE A 73 -2.60 8.41 -12.57
N LEU A 74 -1.36 7.95 -12.40
CA LEU A 74 -0.37 8.64 -11.54
C LEU A 74 0.68 9.45 -12.32
N GLY A 75 0.48 9.61 -13.64
CA GLY A 75 1.33 10.44 -14.51
C GLY A 75 2.79 9.98 -14.63
N GLY A 76 3.10 8.73 -14.27
CA GLY A 76 4.43 8.15 -14.31
C GLY A 76 5.39 8.65 -13.22
N LYS A 77 4.93 9.49 -12.29
CA LYS A 77 5.76 10.11 -11.24
C LYS A 77 5.78 9.29 -9.94
N VAL A 78 5.96 7.99 -10.06
CA VAL A 78 5.89 7.05 -8.94
C VAL A 78 6.97 6.00 -9.02
N GLU A 79 7.41 5.52 -7.87
CA GLU A 79 8.36 4.41 -7.77
C GLU A 79 7.62 3.12 -7.40
N PRO A 80 8.04 1.95 -7.90
CA PRO A 80 7.35 0.72 -7.57
C PRO A 80 7.63 0.27 -6.13
N MET A 81 6.60 -0.25 -5.46
CA MET A 81 6.74 -0.86 -4.14
C MET A 81 6.79 -2.39 -4.26
N ARG A 82 7.77 -3.03 -3.61
CA ARG A 82 7.91 -4.51 -3.62
C ARG A 82 7.22 -5.20 -2.47
N VAL A 83 7.37 -4.62 -1.28
CA VAL A 83 6.76 -5.11 -0.04
C VAL A 83 6.19 -3.89 0.67
N SER A 84 4.93 -3.98 1.09
CA SER A 84 4.23 -2.85 1.69
C SER A 84 4.99 -2.29 2.89
N ARG A 85 5.40 -1.02 2.74
CA ARG A 85 6.12 -0.19 3.70
C ARG A 85 7.59 -0.55 3.98
N PHE A 86 8.23 -1.35 3.14
CA PHE A 86 9.67 -1.61 3.16
C PHE A 86 10.36 -0.87 2.02
N HIS A 87 10.83 0.34 2.29
CA HIS A 87 11.47 1.20 1.29
C HIS A 87 12.98 0.96 1.24
N PRO A 88 13.57 0.77 0.05
CA PRO A 88 14.98 0.37 -0.07
C PRO A 88 15.95 1.39 0.52
N GLN A 89 15.66 2.69 0.41
CA GLN A 89 16.51 3.77 0.91
C GLN A 89 16.15 4.21 2.34
N VAL A 90 14.88 4.57 2.58
CA VAL A 90 14.42 5.13 3.87
C VAL A 90 14.58 4.12 5.01
N ASP A 91 14.08 2.89 4.87
CA ASP A 91 14.19 1.90 5.95
C ASP A 91 15.63 1.43 6.14
N SER A 92 16.44 1.35 5.07
CA SER A 92 17.86 0.96 5.17
C SER A 92 18.73 2.00 5.88
N THR A 93 18.28 3.26 5.96
CA THR A 93 18.96 4.29 6.76
C THR A 93 18.82 4.01 8.25
N LEU A 94 17.65 3.53 8.69
CA LEU A 94 17.38 3.19 10.08
C LEU A 94 17.83 1.76 10.43
N TRP A 95 17.69 0.83 9.49
CA TRP A 95 17.93 -0.59 9.67
C TRP A 95 18.79 -1.13 8.51
N PRO A 96 20.13 -0.92 8.54
CA PRO A 96 21.00 -1.40 7.48
C PRO A 96 20.80 -2.90 7.21
N GLY A 97 20.60 -3.26 5.94
CA GLY A 97 20.38 -4.64 5.50
C GLY A 97 18.94 -5.15 5.66
N ILE A 98 17.97 -4.31 6.05
CA ILE A 98 16.55 -4.69 6.14
C ILE A 98 15.94 -5.03 4.77
N TYR A 99 16.37 -4.34 3.72
CA TYR A 99 15.83 -4.55 2.38
C TYR A 99 16.48 -5.77 1.72
N ASN A 100 15.67 -6.72 1.23
CA ASN A 100 16.18 -7.89 0.52
C ASN A 100 16.21 -7.62 -1.00
N PRO A 101 17.39 -7.60 -1.66
CA PRO A 101 17.48 -7.42 -3.12
C PRO A 101 16.74 -8.50 -3.93
N GLN A 102 16.43 -9.65 -3.32
CA GLN A 102 15.63 -10.70 -3.95
C GLN A 102 14.18 -10.27 -4.20
N TRP A 103 13.66 -9.29 -3.46
CA TRP A 103 12.32 -8.76 -3.70
C TRP A 103 12.24 -8.13 -5.10
N ASP A 104 13.26 -7.35 -5.51
CA ASP A 104 13.33 -6.81 -6.87
C ASP A 104 13.53 -7.91 -7.92
N ARG A 105 14.51 -8.79 -7.71
CA ARG A 105 14.86 -9.83 -8.70
C ARG A 105 13.71 -10.80 -8.99
N ARG A 106 12.83 -11.04 -8.01
CA ARG A 106 11.73 -12.00 -8.10
C ARG A 106 10.37 -11.35 -8.32
N PHE A 107 10.28 -10.01 -8.27
CA PHE A 107 8.99 -9.31 -8.33
C PHE A 107 8.22 -9.68 -9.59
N ASP A 108 8.83 -9.53 -10.77
CA ASP A 108 8.13 -9.76 -12.04
C ASP A 108 7.68 -11.22 -12.19
N ALA A 109 8.45 -12.18 -11.69
CA ALA A 109 8.10 -13.60 -11.75
C ALA A 109 6.90 -13.96 -10.86
N LEU A 110 6.73 -13.26 -9.73
CA LEU A 110 5.74 -13.57 -8.69
C LEU A 110 4.51 -12.65 -8.72
N TYR A 111 4.68 -11.38 -9.09
CA TYR A 111 3.70 -10.29 -9.04
C TYR A 111 3.50 -9.60 -10.40
N GLY A 112 4.37 -9.83 -11.38
CA GLY A 112 4.31 -9.17 -12.68
C GLY A 112 2.98 -9.41 -13.40
N TYR A 113 2.56 -8.42 -14.18
CA TYR A 113 1.28 -8.46 -14.90
C TYR A 113 1.24 -9.64 -15.87
N ASN A 114 0.41 -10.64 -15.55
CA ASN A 114 0.19 -11.83 -16.34
C ASN A 114 -1.21 -12.42 -16.05
N PRO A 115 -2.26 -11.87 -16.69
CA PRO A 115 -3.64 -12.34 -16.51
C PRO A 115 -3.85 -13.81 -16.86
N ALA A 116 -3.08 -14.36 -17.81
CA ALA A 116 -3.18 -15.77 -18.20
C ALA A 116 -2.73 -16.69 -17.05
N LYS A 117 -1.57 -16.41 -16.44
CA LYS A 117 -1.09 -17.16 -15.27
C LYS A 117 -2.00 -16.95 -14.06
N ALA A 118 -2.56 -15.75 -13.88
CA ALA A 118 -3.54 -15.49 -12.83
C ALA A 118 -4.78 -16.39 -12.96
N LYS A 119 -5.35 -16.52 -14.17
CA LYS A 119 -6.46 -17.47 -14.43
C LYS A 119 -6.10 -18.91 -14.08
N THR A 120 -4.92 -19.38 -14.47
CA THR A 120 -4.44 -20.73 -14.14
C THR A 120 -4.33 -20.94 -12.63
N LEU A 121 -3.79 -19.95 -11.90
CA LEU A 121 -3.69 -20.02 -10.43
C LEU A 121 -5.07 -20.08 -9.76
N LEU A 122 -6.05 -19.30 -10.24
CA LEU A 122 -7.43 -19.38 -9.74
C LEU A 122 -8.05 -20.74 -9.98
N GLN A 123 -7.87 -21.32 -11.18
CA GLN A 123 -8.36 -22.67 -11.49
C GLN A 123 -7.73 -23.74 -10.58
N GLN A 124 -6.42 -23.69 -10.38
CA GLN A 124 -5.69 -24.61 -9.49
C GLN A 124 -6.12 -24.47 -8.02
N ALA A 125 -6.56 -23.28 -7.63
CA ALA A 125 -7.11 -23.00 -6.31
C ALA A 125 -8.60 -23.38 -6.16
N GLY A 126 -9.24 -23.90 -7.21
CA GLY A 126 -10.67 -24.26 -7.20
C GLY A 126 -11.63 -23.10 -7.47
N TYR A 127 -11.12 -21.93 -7.84
CA TYR A 127 -11.87 -20.69 -8.10
C TYR A 127 -11.97 -20.37 -9.61
N GLY A 128 -11.95 -21.37 -10.48
CA GLY A 128 -12.03 -21.18 -11.93
C GLY A 128 -13.32 -20.51 -12.43
N ALA A 129 -14.42 -20.64 -11.68
CA ALA A 129 -15.68 -19.96 -11.95
C ALA A 129 -15.76 -18.53 -11.39
N GLY A 130 -14.69 -18.08 -10.71
CA GLY A 130 -14.64 -16.82 -9.99
C GLY A 130 -15.49 -16.78 -8.73
N PHE A 131 -15.36 -15.69 -7.98
CA PHE A 131 -16.14 -15.39 -6.79
C PHE A 131 -16.35 -13.88 -6.70
N GLU A 132 -17.31 -13.46 -5.87
CA GLU A 132 -17.52 -12.03 -5.61
C GLU A 132 -16.39 -11.46 -4.75
N VAL A 133 -15.84 -10.32 -5.17
CA VAL A 133 -14.85 -9.57 -4.39
C VAL A 133 -15.40 -8.17 -4.17
N THR A 134 -15.64 -7.78 -2.92
CA THR A 134 -15.99 -6.39 -2.62
C THR A 134 -14.74 -5.51 -2.67
N ILE A 135 -14.83 -4.37 -3.34
CA ILE A 135 -13.77 -3.36 -3.40
C ILE A 135 -14.30 -2.10 -2.74
N TYR A 136 -13.77 -1.77 -1.57
CA TYR A 136 -14.12 -0.52 -0.91
C TYR A 136 -13.40 0.66 -1.56
N LEU A 137 -14.19 1.65 -1.98
CA LEU A 137 -13.71 2.87 -2.62
C LEU A 137 -13.95 4.07 -1.70
N TYR A 138 -12.87 4.77 -1.39
CA TYR A 138 -12.88 6.01 -0.61
C TYR A 138 -11.65 6.83 -0.90
N THR A 139 -11.78 8.15 -0.75
CA THR A 139 -10.65 9.07 -0.89
C THR A 139 -9.85 9.15 0.41
N LEU A 140 -8.52 9.25 0.29
CA LEU A 140 -7.65 9.64 1.40
C LEU A 140 -6.88 10.90 1.00
N PRO A 141 -6.68 11.88 1.89
CA PRO A 141 -5.91 13.09 1.58
C PRO A 141 -4.54 12.75 0.98
N GLY A 142 -4.00 13.47 -0.01
CA GLY A 142 -2.69 13.15 -0.62
C GLY A 142 -2.66 11.94 -1.57
N LEU A 143 -3.75 11.19 -1.74
CA LEU A 143 -3.91 10.21 -2.82
C LEU A 143 -5.40 10.10 -3.22
N PRO A 144 -6.00 11.16 -3.80
CA PRO A 144 -7.40 11.15 -4.24
C PRO A 144 -7.67 10.07 -5.31
N GLU A 145 -6.67 9.71 -6.11
CA GLU A 145 -6.76 8.77 -7.23
C GLU A 145 -7.00 7.30 -6.82
N ILE A 146 -7.08 7.02 -5.51
CA ILE A 146 -7.40 5.68 -4.98
C ILE A 146 -8.69 5.11 -5.59
N VAL A 147 -9.70 5.95 -5.81
CA VAL A 147 -11.00 5.52 -6.37
C VAL A 147 -10.80 5.02 -7.80
N ASP A 148 -10.08 5.77 -8.64
CA ASP A 148 -9.77 5.40 -10.02
C ASP A 148 -8.90 4.13 -10.08
N ILE A 149 -7.91 4.01 -9.18
CA ILE A 149 -7.10 2.80 -9.05
C ILE A 149 -8.01 1.60 -8.74
N GLY A 150 -8.94 1.73 -7.80
CA GLY A 150 -9.86 0.66 -7.43
C GLY A 150 -10.79 0.23 -8.58
N GLN A 151 -11.24 1.18 -9.41
CA GLN A 151 -12.00 0.88 -10.63
C GLN A 151 -11.16 0.10 -11.65
N VAL A 152 -9.89 0.46 -11.85
CA VAL A 152 -8.99 -0.29 -12.72
C VAL A 152 -8.71 -1.69 -12.17
N LEU A 153 -8.54 -1.84 -10.85
CA LEU A 153 -8.40 -3.17 -10.22
C LEU A 153 -9.62 -4.05 -10.47
N ALA A 154 -10.83 -3.48 -10.43
CA ALA A 154 -12.04 -4.21 -10.78
C ALA A 154 -11.97 -4.75 -12.22
N LEU A 155 -11.60 -3.91 -13.19
CA LEU A 155 -11.48 -4.33 -14.59
C LEU A 155 -10.41 -5.43 -14.76
N ASP A 156 -9.25 -5.27 -14.13
CA ASP A 156 -8.16 -6.25 -14.14
C ASP A 156 -8.60 -7.60 -13.54
N TRP A 157 -9.37 -7.58 -12.45
CA TRP A 157 -9.89 -8.80 -11.82
C TRP A 157 -11.06 -9.43 -12.56
N GLN A 158 -11.91 -8.62 -13.19
CA GLN A 158 -12.95 -9.12 -14.10
C GLN A 158 -12.33 -9.84 -15.29
N ALA A 159 -11.21 -9.34 -15.83
CA ALA A 159 -10.50 -9.96 -16.95
C ALA A 159 -9.98 -11.38 -16.63
N ILE A 160 -9.75 -11.70 -15.35
CA ILE A 160 -9.36 -13.05 -14.87
C ILE A 160 -10.55 -13.90 -14.38
N GLY A 161 -11.78 -13.39 -14.50
CA GLY A 161 -13.01 -14.12 -14.17
C GLY A 161 -13.54 -13.90 -12.76
N LEU A 162 -12.97 -13.00 -11.97
CA LEU A 162 -13.55 -12.60 -10.68
C LEU A 162 -14.77 -11.69 -10.91
N LYS A 163 -15.59 -11.52 -9.86
CA LYS A 163 -16.82 -10.73 -9.89
C LYS A 163 -16.69 -9.54 -8.93
N PRO A 164 -15.94 -8.49 -9.31
CA PRO A 164 -15.72 -7.35 -8.43
C PRO A 164 -17.04 -6.59 -8.20
N LYS A 165 -17.26 -6.18 -6.95
CA LYS A 165 -18.36 -5.32 -6.53
C LYS A 165 -17.78 -4.06 -5.92
N LEU A 166 -17.93 -2.93 -6.62
CA LEU A 166 -17.49 -1.63 -6.13
C LEU A 166 -18.45 -1.12 -5.07
N VAL A 167 -17.93 -0.70 -3.92
CA VAL A 167 -18.70 -0.13 -2.82
C VAL A 167 -18.05 1.18 -2.40
N GLU A 168 -18.68 2.30 -2.77
CA GLU A 168 -18.33 3.61 -2.24
C GLU A 168 -18.78 3.71 -0.79
N ILE A 169 -17.87 4.14 0.07
CA ILE A 169 -18.05 4.12 1.52
C ILE A 169 -17.16 5.17 2.17
N ASP A 170 -17.55 5.75 3.30
CA ASP A 170 -16.67 6.69 4.00
C ASP A 170 -15.54 5.97 4.75
N PHE A 171 -14.33 6.54 4.72
CA PHE A 171 -13.16 5.97 5.40
C PHE A 171 -13.39 5.65 6.89
N PRO A 172 -14.06 6.49 7.71
CA PRO A 172 -14.37 6.15 9.11
C PRO A 172 -15.13 4.83 9.27
N ARG A 173 -16.02 4.49 8.33
CA ARG A 173 -16.79 3.23 8.36
C ARG A 173 -15.91 2.02 8.02
N VAL A 174 -15.07 2.12 6.99
CA VAL A 174 -14.08 1.08 6.68
C VAL A 174 -13.10 0.90 7.86
N ARG A 175 -12.72 2.01 8.50
CA ARG A 175 -11.86 2.02 9.68
C ARG A 175 -12.45 1.30 10.88
N GLU A 176 -13.72 1.50 11.15
CA GLU A 176 -14.43 0.72 12.16
C GLU A 176 -14.42 -0.77 11.82
N GLN A 177 -14.65 -1.13 10.55
CA GLN A 177 -14.72 -2.53 10.13
C GLN A 177 -13.37 -3.25 10.26
N TYR A 178 -12.27 -2.65 9.81
CA TYR A 178 -10.97 -3.30 9.98
C TYR A 178 -10.55 -3.38 11.46
N ARG A 179 -10.89 -2.37 12.29
CA ARG A 179 -10.59 -2.38 13.74
C ARG A 179 -11.34 -3.47 14.49
N THR A 180 -12.51 -3.84 14.01
CA THR A 180 -13.37 -4.89 14.58
C THR A 180 -13.17 -6.25 13.91
N LYS A 181 -12.22 -6.37 12.97
CA LYS A 181 -11.96 -7.57 12.17
C LYS A 181 -13.21 -8.09 11.45
N SER A 182 -14.05 -7.19 10.95
CA SER A 182 -15.31 -7.53 10.27
C SER A 182 -15.24 -7.44 8.75
N ILE A 183 -14.08 -7.08 8.19
CA ILE A 183 -13.88 -7.10 6.74
C ILE A 183 -13.49 -8.51 6.29
N HIS A 184 -14.41 -9.19 5.61
CA HIS A 184 -14.19 -10.50 4.97
C HIS A 184 -14.58 -10.42 3.49
N GLY A 185 -13.86 -11.14 2.63
CA GLY A 185 -14.19 -11.21 1.19
C GLY A 185 -14.11 -9.86 0.45
N ALA A 186 -13.44 -8.87 1.06
CA ALA A 186 -13.30 -7.54 0.50
C ALA A 186 -11.83 -7.10 0.52
N VAL A 187 -11.52 -6.14 -0.33
CA VAL A 187 -10.24 -5.43 -0.35
C VAL A 187 -10.47 -3.95 -0.07
N TRP A 188 -9.48 -3.30 0.53
CA TRP A 188 -9.50 -1.85 0.73
C TRP A 188 -8.11 -1.25 0.56
N PRO A 189 -8.05 0.00 0.11
CA PRO A 189 -6.79 0.71 -0.08
C PRO A 189 -6.29 1.29 1.24
N LEU A 190 -4.98 1.29 1.44
CA LEU A 190 -4.33 2.14 2.44
C LEU A 190 -3.18 2.92 1.81
N ARG A 191 -2.77 3.96 2.54
CA ARG A 191 -1.58 4.72 2.25
C ARG A 191 -0.84 5.14 3.51
N GLY A 192 0.42 5.53 3.37
CA GLY A 192 1.18 6.19 4.44
C GLY A 192 2.69 6.04 4.26
N SER A 193 3.45 6.59 5.19
CA SER A 193 4.90 6.70 5.02
C SER A 193 5.65 5.36 5.08
N PRO A 194 6.85 5.28 4.46
CA PRO A 194 7.80 4.18 4.66
C PRO A 194 8.10 3.96 6.14
N ASN A 195 7.84 2.76 6.66
CA ASN A 195 8.20 2.35 8.02
C ASN A 195 7.90 0.86 8.23
N ALA A 196 8.91 0.01 8.02
CA ALA A 196 8.79 -1.44 8.14
C ALA A 196 8.38 -1.93 9.55
N LEU A 197 8.83 -1.22 10.60
CA LEU A 197 8.47 -1.56 11.99
C LEU A 197 7.00 -1.22 12.28
N ASN A 198 6.52 -0.06 11.80
CA ASN A 198 5.15 0.38 12.06
C ASN A 198 4.13 -0.44 11.28
N ILE A 199 4.40 -0.84 10.03
CA ILE A 199 3.46 -1.72 9.32
C ILE A 199 3.27 -3.03 10.09
N MET A 200 4.37 -3.64 10.57
CA MET A 200 4.27 -4.85 11.38
C MET A 200 3.41 -4.63 12.63
N ARG A 201 3.68 -3.56 13.41
CA ARG A 201 2.99 -3.28 14.69
C ARG A 201 1.54 -2.85 14.52
N LEU A 202 1.27 -1.96 13.55
CA LEU A 202 -0.03 -1.30 13.39
C LEU A 202 -0.97 -2.03 12.43
N PHE A 203 -0.46 -2.94 11.60
CA PHE A 203 -1.25 -3.61 10.57
C PHE A 203 -1.23 -5.13 10.71
N ASN A 204 -0.11 -5.74 11.08
CA ASN A 204 0.04 -7.19 11.02
C ASN A 204 -0.05 -7.89 12.38
N LYS A 205 0.05 -7.14 13.48
CA LYS A 205 -0.07 -7.70 14.82
C LYS A 205 -1.50 -8.16 15.11
N ALA A 206 -1.67 -9.35 15.68
CA ALA A 206 -2.97 -9.95 15.96
C ALA A 206 -3.71 -9.28 17.13
N LYS A 207 -2.98 -8.66 18.06
CA LYS A 207 -3.51 -8.04 19.27
C LYS A 207 -3.03 -6.59 19.43
N ASP A 208 -3.96 -5.70 19.82
CA ASP A 208 -3.72 -4.28 20.06
C ASP A 208 -3.15 -3.53 18.83
N SER A 209 -3.49 -4.04 17.64
CA SER A 209 -3.16 -3.40 16.38
C SER A 209 -4.24 -2.41 15.96
N VAL A 210 -3.95 -1.63 14.92
CA VAL A 210 -4.89 -0.61 14.44
C VAL A 210 -5.69 -1.12 13.25
N VAL A 211 -5.06 -1.90 12.37
CA VAL A 211 -5.65 -2.27 11.06
C VAL A 211 -6.01 -3.75 10.94
N TYR A 212 -5.23 -4.67 11.49
CA TYR A 212 -5.49 -6.12 11.36
C TYR A 212 -5.62 -6.56 9.89
N ALA A 213 -4.58 -6.34 9.07
CA ALA A 213 -4.59 -6.60 7.63
C ALA A 213 -4.21 -8.04 7.26
N TYR A 214 -3.02 -8.47 7.69
CA TYR A 214 -2.52 -9.83 7.50
C TYR A 214 -1.84 -10.26 8.79
N GLU A 215 -2.55 -11.05 9.58
CA GLU A 215 -2.06 -11.57 10.86
C GLU A 215 -1.54 -12.97 10.63
N HIS A 216 -0.35 -13.28 11.11
CA HIS A 216 0.22 -14.61 10.93
C HIS A 216 1.13 -14.97 12.11
N PRO A 217 1.10 -16.22 12.63
CA PRO A 217 1.94 -16.63 13.76
C PRO A 217 3.43 -16.34 13.55
N PHE A 218 3.92 -16.49 12.32
CA PHE A 218 5.28 -16.12 11.93
C PHE A 218 5.61 -14.65 12.28
N ILE A 219 4.68 -13.73 12.00
CA ILE A 219 4.87 -12.30 12.27
C ILE A 219 4.79 -12.04 13.78
N GLU A 220 3.89 -12.70 14.50
CA GLU A 220 3.81 -12.61 15.98
C GLU A 220 5.14 -13.01 16.63
N GLU A 221 5.71 -14.15 16.23
CA GLU A 221 6.99 -14.64 16.74
C GLU A 221 8.13 -13.63 16.52
N ARG A 222 8.21 -13.02 15.33
CA ARG A 222 9.22 -11.99 15.03
C ARG A 222 8.97 -10.70 15.81
N HIS A 223 7.71 -10.32 15.99
CA HIS A 223 7.33 -9.17 16.80
C HIS A 223 7.75 -9.35 18.26
N GLU A 224 7.51 -10.53 18.86
CA GLU A 224 7.98 -10.85 20.21
C GLU A 224 9.51 -10.83 20.31
N ALA A 225 10.20 -11.43 19.35
CA ALA A 225 11.67 -11.42 19.29
C ALA A 225 12.23 -10.00 19.21
N LEU A 226 11.59 -9.10 18.44
CA LEU A 226 11.97 -7.69 18.36
C LEU A 226 11.86 -6.94 19.68
N GLY A 227 11.06 -7.43 20.63
CA GLY A 227 11.00 -6.88 21.99
C GLY A 227 12.20 -7.24 22.87
N ARG A 228 13.00 -8.23 22.46
CA ARG A 228 14.17 -8.73 23.20
C ARG A 228 15.51 -8.34 22.56
N VAL A 229 15.50 -8.03 21.27
CA VAL A 229 16.70 -7.67 20.50
C VAL A 229 16.91 -6.15 20.50
N VAL A 230 18.08 -5.73 21.00
CA VAL A 230 18.48 -4.32 21.10
C VAL A 230 19.46 -3.89 20.00
N ASP A 231 20.21 -4.82 19.40
CA ASP A 231 21.21 -4.47 18.38
C ASP A 231 20.54 -4.21 17.01
N PRO A 232 20.99 -3.18 16.26
CA PRO A 232 20.36 -2.83 14.98
C PRO A 232 20.36 -3.95 13.93
N ALA A 233 21.41 -4.78 13.88
CA ALA A 233 21.54 -5.83 12.87
C ALA A 233 20.53 -6.98 13.11
N GLY A 234 20.36 -7.40 14.36
CA GLY A 234 19.36 -8.37 14.76
C GLY A 234 17.94 -7.88 14.50
N ARG A 235 17.67 -6.60 14.77
CA ARG A 235 16.36 -5.97 14.45
C ARG A 235 16.10 -5.92 12.95
N ALA A 236 17.09 -5.49 12.17
CA ALA A 236 16.99 -5.45 10.71
C ALA A 236 16.74 -6.84 10.13
N ARG A 237 17.41 -7.88 10.66
CA ARG A 237 17.20 -9.28 10.26
C ARG A 237 15.75 -9.72 10.52
N LEU A 238 15.23 -9.50 11.73
CA LEU A 238 13.85 -9.90 12.08
C LEU A 238 12.81 -9.17 11.23
N LEU A 239 12.99 -7.88 10.98
CA LEU A 239 12.11 -7.12 10.09
C LEU A 239 12.19 -7.63 8.64
N ARG A 240 13.40 -7.93 8.14
CA ARG A 240 13.57 -8.51 6.81
C ARG A 240 12.89 -9.87 6.67
N GLU A 241 12.97 -10.73 7.70
CA GLU A 241 12.25 -12.01 7.72
C GLU A 241 10.73 -11.80 7.58
N VAL A 242 10.17 -10.79 8.24
CA VAL A 242 8.75 -10.41 8.07
C VAL A 242 8.49 -9.96 6.63
N GLY A 243 9.37 -9.12 6.06
CA GLY A 243 9.26 -8.70 4.66
C GLY A 243 9.32 -9.86 3.67
N ASP A 244 10.24 -10.80 3.87
CA ASP A 244 10.39 -12.03 3.08
C ASP A 244 9.11 -12.88 3.14
N HIS A 245 8.58 -13.09 4.35
CA HIS A 245 7.35 -13.84 4.55
C HIS A 245 6.17 -13.18 3.83
N LYS A 246 5.96 -11.87 4.02
CA LYS A 246 4.89 -11.12 3.35
C LYS A 246 5.00 -11.20 1.83
N PHE A 247 6.23 -11.13 1.30
CA PHE A 247 6.52 -11.23 -0.12
C PHE A 247 6.21 -12.63 -0.69
N THR A 248 6.54 -13.70 0.02
CA THR A 248 6.27 -15.06 -0.47
C THR A 248 4.84 -15.53 -0.23
N GLU A 249 4.16 -14.93 0.74
CA GLU A 249 2.78 -15.25 1.08
C GLU A 249 1.77 -14.30 0.43
N PHE A 250 2.19 -13.33 -0.37
CA PHE A 250 1.28 -12.37 -1.02
C PHE A 250 0.31 -11.73 -0.01
N ALA A 251 0.87 -11.28 1.11
CA ALA A 251 0.11 -10.80 2.28
C ALA A 251 -0.79 -9.59 1.95
N ASP A 252 -0.37 -8.79 0.97
CA ASP A 252 -1.06 -7.60 0.48
C ASP A 252 -0.75 -7.39 -1.02
N MET A 253 -1.24 -6.29 -1.57
CA MET A 253 -1.02 -5.87 -2.95
C MET A 253 -0.25 -4.55 -2.95
N PRO A 254 1.09 -4.59 -3.00
CA PRO A 254 1.89 -3.38 -3.03
C PRO A 254 1.73 -2.68 -4.38
N MET A 255 1.60 -1.35 -4.37
CA MET A 255 1.48 -0.53 -5.56
C MET A 255 2.74 0.34 -5.73
N PHE A 256 2.72 1.55 -5.17
CA PHE A 256 3.73 2.56 -5.47
C PHE A 256 4.17 3.35 -4.25
N TRP A 257 5.37 3.88 -4.34
CA TRP A 257 5.83 5.02 -3.57
C TRP A 257 5.61 6.30 -4.36
N LEU A 258 5.02 7.30 -3.71
CA LEU A 258 4.75 8.61 -4.27
C LEU A 258 5.42 9.69 -3.43
N HIS A 259 5.85 10.75 -4.11
CA HIS A 259 6.18 12.00 -3.47
C HIS A 259 4.90 12.74 -3.07
N ALA A 260 4.97 13.45 -1.95
CA ALA A 260 3.94 14.42 -1.62
C ALA A 260 4.15 15.66 -2.49
N GLU A 261 3.10 16.18 -3.10
CA GLU A 261 3.19 17.33 -4.01
C GLU A 261 2.42 18.52 -3.41
N ALA A 262 3.13 19.62 -3.16
CA ALA A 262 2.55 20.85 -2.63
C ALA A 262 2.31 21.84 -3.76
N GLY A 263 1.06 22.26 -3.96
CA GLY A 263 0.74 23.42 -4.79
C GLY A 263 1.00 24.70 -4.00
N VAL A 264 1.94 25.52 -4.46
CA VAL A 264 2.29 26.79 -3.81
C VAL A 264 2.05 27.98 -4.72
N ASN A 265 1.49 29.06 -4.17
CA ASN A 265 1.35 30.31 -4.91
C ASN A 265 2.68 31.11 -4.84
N PRO A 266 3.42 31.25 -5.95
CA PRO A 266 4.74 31.90 -5.95
C PRO A 266 4.70 33.39 -5.62
N LYS A 267 3.52 34.04 -5.67
CA LYS A 267 3.33 35.42 -5.18
C LYS A 267 3.63 35.55 -3.70
N TYR A 268 3.43 34.49 -2.92
CA TYR A 268 3.57 34.51 -1.47
C TYR A 268 4.70 33.61 -0.96
N ILE A 269 5.04 32.55 -1.73
CA ILE A 269 6.01 31.54 -1.32
C ILE A 269 7.10 31.44 -2.39
N ALA A 270 8.30 31.90 -2.06
CA ALA A 270 9.47 31.83 -2.94
C ALA A 270 10.05 30.41 -2.97
N GLU A 271 10.17 29.77 -1.80
CA GLU A 271 10.71 28.42 -1.66
C GLU A 271 9.96 27.67 -0.57
N TYR A 272 9.77 26.38 -0.77
CA TYR A 272 9.36 25.46 0.28
C TYR A 272 10.08 24.14 0.04
N THR A 273 10.79 23.66 1.05
CA THR A 273 11.51 22.38 1.00
C THR A 273 11.05 21.54 2.18
N PHE A 274 10.58 20.32 1.93
CA PHE A 274 10.16 19.42 3.00
C PHE A 274 10.59 17.97 2.72
N PRO A 275 10.88 17.17 3.76
CA PRO A 275 11.45 15.84 3.59
C PRO A 275 10.46 14.82 3.04
N GLY A 276 9.14 15.03 3.21
CA GLY A 276 8.09 14.12 2.75
C GLY A 276 7.31 13.41 3.87
N SER A 277 7.65 13.62 5.14
CA SER A 277 6.79 13.12 6.23
C SER A 277 5.48 13.91 6.24
N ILE A 278 4.39 13.30 5.74
CA ILE A 278 3.04 13.87 5.77
C ILE A 278 2.04 12.86 6.33
N THR A 279 1.16 13.34 7.22
CA THR A 279 0.05 12.55 7.79
C THR A 279 -1.30 13.18 7.42
N GLY A 280 -1.42 13.59 6.14
CA GLY A 280 -2.61 14.28 5.61
C GLY A 280 -2.49 15.80 5.59
N PHE A 281 -1.41 16.37 6.12
CA PHE A 281 -1.08 17.79 6.04
C PHE A 281 0.40 17.99 5.71
N PHE A 282 0.74 19.13 5.11
CA PHE A 282 2.12 19.54 4.88
C PHE A 282 2.82 19.88 6.20
N THR A 283 4.10 19.56 6.31
CA THR A 283 4.92 19.66 7.54
C THR A 283 6.17 20.52 7.29
N HIS A 284 6.94 20.83 8.32
CA HIS A 284 8.16 21.65 8.17
C HIS A 284 7.88 23.04 7.56
N LEU A 285 6.75 23.65 7.96
CA LEU A 285 6.32 24.95 7.44
C LEU A 285 7.33 26.07 7.80
N GLU A 286 8.17 25.85 8.80
CA GLU A 286 9.30 26.69 9.16
C GLU A 286 10.39 26.79 8.07
N TYR A 287 10.40 25.87 7.08
CA TYR A 287 11.31 25.94 5.93
C TYR A 287 10.75 26.74 4.75
N ILE A 288 9.57 27.34 4.91
CA ILE A 288 9.00 28.23 3.90
C ILE A 288 9.81 29.53 3.86
N LYS A 289 10.25 29.91 2.67
CA LYS A 289 10.74 31.27 2.39
C LYS A 289 9.64 32.05 1.69
N LEU A 290 9.20 33.15 2.31
CA LEU A 290 8.20 34.03 1.74
C LEU A 290 8.77 34.80 0.55
N ALA A 291 7.90 35.11 -0.42
CA ALA A 291 8.25 36.05 -1.47
C ALA A 291 8.43 37.47 -0.87
N PRO A 292 9.38 38.27 -1.40
CA PRO A 292 9.62 39.63 -0.95
C PRO A 292 8.44 40.57 -1.20
#